data_AF-A0A2N5C5C0-F1
#
_entry.id   AF-A0A2N5C5C0-F1
#
_cell.length_a   1.000
_cell.length_b   1.000
_cell.length_c   1.000
_cell.angle_alpha   90.00
_cell.angle_beta   90.00
_cell.angle_gamma   90.00
#
_symmetry.space_group_name_H-M   'P 1'
#
loop_
_entity.id
_entity.type
_entity.pdbx_description
1 polymer ?
#
loop_
_entity_poly.entity_id
_entity_poly.type
_entity_poly.pdbx_seq_one_letter_code
_entity_poly.pdbx_strand_id
1 'polypeptide(L)'
;MKFEIEGKVGTSTPTPSQISRAINSLRSYGPSSYASLTDESGNYVQVAGGGITCLVEHFDARTGTRSRAFHGKPNPVFPDGTISVFRAGKIPMRSDEWFMSTQVIDIFSAFLNKASFPAYVGWRRAPGF
;
A
#
# COMPACT_ATOMS: atom_id res chain seq x y z
N MET A 1 -15.97 -2.54 -5.60
CA MET A 1 -14.50 -2.67 -5.42
C MET A 1 -13.81 -2.98 -6.75
N LYS A 2 -12.73 -2.27 -7.08
CA LYS A 2 -11.89 -2.45 -8.29
C LYS A 2 -10.43 -2.58 -7.88
N PHE A 3 -9.73 -3.60 -8.37
CA PHE A 3 -8.32 -3.86 -8.09
C PHE A 3 -7.46 -3.67 -9.33
N GLU A 4 -6.42 -2.86 -9.20
CA GLU A 4 -5.53 -2.47 -10.29
C GLU A 4 -4.09 -2.79 -9.92
N ILE A 5 -3.34 -3.33 -10.87
CA ILE A 5 -1.94 -3.68 -10.71
C ILE A 5 -1.19 -3.08 -11.89
N GLU A 6 -0.01 -2.53 -11.64
CA GLU A 6 0.84 -1.97 -12.68
C GLU A 6 0.99 -2.93 -13.89
N GLY A 7 0.68 -2.42 -15.08
CA GLY A 7 0.85 -3.13 -16.35
C GLY A 7 -0.14 -4.27 -16.58
N LYS A 8 -1.23 -4.36 -15.80
CA LYS A 8 -2.25 -5.41 -15.93
C LYS A 8 -3.65 -4.82 -16.07
N VAL A 9 -4.55 -5.59 -16.65
CA VAL A 9 -5.97 -5.25 -16.72
C VAL A 9 -6.57 -5.31 -15.31
N GLY A 10 -7.30 -4.26 -14.93
CA GLY A 10 -7.98 -4.19 -13.64
C GLY A 10 -9.03 -5.29 -13.47
N THR A 11 -9.18 -5.76 -12.23
CA THR A 11 -10.16 -6.78 -11.85
C THR A 11 -11.29 -6.15 -11.04
N SER A 12 -12.53 -6.27 -11.52
CA SER A 12 -13.72 -5.94 -10.75
C SER A 12 -14.01 -7.05 -9.74
N THR A 13 -14.45 -6.67 -8.53
CA THR A 13 -14.81 -7.64 -7.46
C THR A 13 -13.70 -8.69 -7.21
N PRO A 14 -12.48 -8.25 -6.83
CA PRO A 14 -11.36 -9.15 -6.58
C PRO A 14 -11.63 -10.09 -5.39
N THR A 15 -11.16 -11.33 -5.47
CA THR A 15 -11.18 -12.24 -4.32
C THR A 15 -9.98 -11.99 -3.40
N PRO A 16 -10.05 -12.38 -2.11
CA PRO A 16 -8.90 -12.29 -1.20
C PRO A 16 -7.66 -13.01 -1.73
N SER A 17 -7.82 -14.15 -2.40
CA SER A 17 -6.70 -14.90 -2.99
C SER A 17 -6.06 -14.19 -4.17
N GLN A 18 -6.85 -13.49 -5.01
CA GLN A 18 -6.32 -12.66 -6.10
C GLN A 18 -5.49 -11.50 -5.57
N ILE A 19 -5.96 -10.83 -4.51
CA ILE A 19 -5.21 -9.76 -3.83
C ILE A 19 -3.91 -10.32 -3.28
N SER A 20 -3.98 -11.37 -2.45
CA SER A 20 -2.80 -11.96 -1.80
C SER A 20 -1.74 -12.39 -2.82
N ARG A 21 -2.16 -13.08 -3.89
CA ARG A 21 -1.26 -13.51 -4.97
C ARG A 21 -0.63 -12.31 -5.68
N ALA A 22 -1.40 -11.29 -5.98
CA ALA A 22 -0.91 -10.09 -6.65
C ALA A 22 0.11 -9.34 -5.80
N ILE A 23 -0.22 -9.05 -4.52
CA ILE A 23 0.68 -8.35 -3.60
C ILE A 23 2.00 -9.11 -3.42
N ASN A 24 1.97 -10.43 -3.25
CA ASN A 24 3.18 -11.25 -3.16
C ASN A 24 4.00 -11.29 -4.47
N SER A 25 3.38 -11.00 -5.61
CA SER A 25 4.07 -10.93 -6.90
C SER A 25 4.73 -9.59 -7.19
N LEU A 26 4.43 -8.54 -6.42
CA LEU A 26 5.02 -7.22 -6.62
C LEU A 26 6.53 -7.26 -6.35
N ARG A 27 7.28 -6.46 -7.11
CA ARG A 27 8.73 -6.28 -6.97
C ARG A 27 9.05 -4.80 -7.10
N SER A 28 9.86 -4.27 -6.19
CA SER A 28 10.34 -2.87 -6.27
C SER A 28 11.05 -2.62 -7.62
N TYR A 29 11.81 -3.63 -8.08
CA TYR A 29 12.41 -3.67 -9.41
C TYR A 29 11.87 -4.90 -10.16
N GLY A 30 10.87 -4.68 -11.02
CA GLY A 30 10.23 -5.74 -11.79
C GLY A 30 9.10 -5.20 -12.70
N PRO A 31 8.34 -6.10 -13.33
CA PRO A 31 7.30 -5.70 -14.29
C PRO A 31 6.10 -5.00 -13.63
N SER A 32 5.85 -5.29 -12.35
CA SER A 32 4.81 -4.65 -11.54
C SER A 32 5.37 -4.32 -10.15
N SER A 33 5.28 -3.05 -9.79
CA SER A 33 5.83 -2.46 -8.56
C SER A 33 4.78 -1.76 -7.69
N TYR A 34 3.53 -1.65 -8.15
CA TYR A 34 2.44 -1.10 -7.36
C TYR A 34 1.09 -1.77 -7.67
N ALA A 35 0.17 -1.64 -6.73
CA ALA A 35 -1.23 -2.03 -6.88
C ALA A 35 -2.14 -1.12 -6.04
N SER A 36 -3.41 -1.00 -6.44
CA SER A 36 -4.44 -0.22 -5.75
C SER A 36 -5.76 -0.98 -5.70
N LEU A 37 -6.46 -0.88 -4.57
CA LEU A 37 -7.82 -1.38 -4.38
C LEU A 37 -8.73 -0.20 -4.05
N THR A 38 -9.67 0.08 -4.94
CA THR A 38 -10.58 1.23 -4.86
C THR A 38 -12.01 0.77 -4.61
N ASP A 39 -12.70 1.42 -3.67
CA ASP A 39 -14.12 1.17 -3.41
C ASP A 39 -15.04 2.00 -4.32
N GLU A 40 -16.35 1.83 -4.17
CA GLU A 40 -17.35 2.52 -5.00
C GLU A 40 -17.49 4.01 -4.65
N SER A 41 -17.04 4.41 -3.46
CA SER A 41 -17.02 5.81 -3.02
C SER A 41 -15.74 6.53 -3.43
N GLY A 42 -14.81 5.84 -4.10
CA GLY A 42 -13.52 6.38 -4.54
C GLY A 42 -12.44 6.37 -3.46
N ASN A 43 -12.70 5.82 -2.27
CA ASN A 43 -11.63 5.57 -1.30
C ASN A 43 -10.73 4.47 -1.86
N TYR A 44 -9.44 4.51 -1.53
CA TYR A 44 -8.54 3.44 -1.93
C TYR A 44 -7.43 3.20 -0.92
N VAL A 45 -6.95 1.96 -0.90
CA VAL A 45 -5.62 1.61 -0.39
C VAL A 45 -4.72 1.25 -1.56
N GLN A 46 -3.49 1.73 -1.53
CA GLN A 46 -2.48 1.40 -2.54
C GLN A 46 -1.17 1.03 -1.91
N VAL A 47 -0.39 0.24 -2.63
CA VAL A 47 0.96 -0.15 -2.25
C VAL A 47 1.93 0.13 -3.39
N ALA A 48 3.13 0.57 -3.04
CA ALA A 48 4.29 0.61 -3.92
C ALA A 48 5.44 -0.18 -3.29
N GLY A 49 6.25 -0.84 -4.13
CA GLY A 49 7.32 -1.75 -3.70
C GLY A 49 6.89 -3.22 -3.70
N GLY A 50 7.74 -4.09 -3.14
CA GLY A 50 7.46 -5.51 -3.03
C GLY A 50 8.33 -6.20 -1.98
N GLY A 51 7.95 -7.42 -1.59
CA GLY A 51 8.66 -8.20 -0.58
C GLY A 51 8.62 -7.53 0.79
N ILE A 52 9.75 -7.00 1.26
CA ILE A 52 9.89 -6.39 2.59
C ILE A 52 10.01 -4.85 2.56
N THR A 53 9.91 -4.24 1.39
CA THR A 53 10.11 -2.79 1.20
C THR A 53 8.87 -2.16 0.58
N CYS A 54 7.71 -2.34 1.21
CA CYS A 54 6.45 -1.79 0.71
C CYS A 54 6.10 -0.48 1.43
N LEU A 55 5.68 0.53 0.67
CA LEU A 55 4.97 1.70 1.17
C LEU A 55 3.47 1.48 0.96
N VAL A 56 2.64 1.80 1.96
CA VAL A 56 1.18 1.75 1.84
C VAL A 56 0.59 3.13 2.04
N GLU A 57 -0.34 3.51 1.16
CA GLU A 57 -1.11 4.73 1.28
C GLU A 57 -2.61 4.44 1.30
N HIS A 58 -3.36 5.31 1.96
CA HIS A 58 -4.82 5.32 1.99
C HIS A 58 -5.33 6.71 1.60
N PHE A 59 -6.40 6.74 0.82
CA PHE A 59 -7.09 7.96 0.43
C PHE A 59 -8.55 7.89 0.85
N ASP A 60 -8.98 8.90 1.62
CA ASP A 60 -10.37 9.14 1.98
C ASP A 60 -10.95 10.15 0.98
N ALA A 61 -11.86 9.68 0.13
CA ALA A 61 -12.45 10.49 -0.94
C ALA A 61 -13.40 11.57 -0.42
N ARG A 62 -14.01 11.37 0.76
CA ARG A 62 -14.91 12.34 1.38
C ARG A 62 -14.16 13.57 1.88
N THR A 63 -12.95 13.37 2.41
CA THR A 63 -12.12 14.45 2.95
C THR A 63 -11.04 14.91 1.97
N GLY A 64 -10.78 14.15 0.90
CA GLY A 64 -9.64 14.36 0.00
C GLY A 64 -8.29 14.09 0.66
N THR A 65 -8.25 13.42 1.81
CA THR A 65 -7.02 13.23 2.59
C THR A 65 -6.28 12.00 2.11
N ARG A 66 -5.01 12.18 1.71
CA ARG A 66 -4.06 11.08 1.52
C ARG A 66 -3.21 10.89 2.77
N SER A 67 -3.08 9.65 3.19
CA SER A 67 -2.29 9.25 4.35
C SER A 67 -1.34 8.11 4.00
N ARG A 68 -0.18 8.06 4.65
CA ARG A 68 0.76 6.93 4.61
C ARG A 68 0.62 6.09 5.86
N ALA A 69 0.65 4.78 5.68
CA ALA A 69 0.65 3.83 6.78
C ALA A 69 1.99 3.89 7.51
N PHE A 70 1.97 3.66 8.82
CA PHE A 70 3.16 3.45 9.63
C PHE A 70 2.89 2.44 10.75
N HIS A 71 3.93 1.88 11.36
CA HIS A 71 3.81 0.98 12.51
C HIS A 71 4.81 1.32 13.62
N GLY A 72 4.53 0.89 14.86
CA GLY A 72 5.35 1.21 16.04
C GLY A 72 6.74 0.54 16.11
N LYS A 73 7.26 0.03 14.99
CA LYS A 73 8.55 -0.68 14.90
C LYS A 73 9.41 -0.07 13.78
N PRO A 74 10.17 1.01 14.04
CA PRO A 74 11.05 1.60 13.04
C PRO A 74 12.06 0.58 12.49
N ASN A 75 12.35 0.68 11.19
CA ASN A 75 13.34 -0.15 10.53
C ASN A 75 14.75 0.31 10.93
N PRO A 76 15.60 -0.58 11.50
CA PRO A 76 16.94 -0.19 11.96
C PRO A 76 17.94 0.05 10.81
N VAL A 77 17.64 -0.41 9.60
CA VAL A 77 18.51 -0.31 8.42
C VAL A 77 18.13 0.88 7.54
N PHE A 78 16.85 1.23 7.50
CA PHE A 78 16.34 2.33 6.67
C PHE A 78 15.92 3.52 7.54
N PRO A 79 16.84 4.47 7.82
CA PRO A 79 16.52 5.66 8.58
C PRO A 79 15.54 6.58 7.83
N ASP A 80 15.00 7.56 8.54
CA ASP A 80 14.12 8.58 7.96
C ASP A 80 14.79 9.29 6.77
N GLY A 81 14.04 9.45 5.68
CA GLY A 81 14.52 10.04 4.44
C GLY A 81 15.13 9.04 3.46
N THR A 82 15.27 7.76 3.85
CA THR A 82 15.68 6.69 2.92
C THR A 82 14.77 6.68 1.71
N ILE A 83 15.35 6.76 0.51
CA ILE A 83 14.61 6.83 -0.75
C ILE A 83 14.24 5.41 -1.19
N SER A 84 12.95 5.14 -1.29
CA SER A 84 12.44 3.98 -1.99
C SER A 84 12.22 4.32 -3.47
N VAL A 85 12.71 3.46 -4.36
CA VAL A 85 12.60 3.62 -5.80
C VAL A 85 11.77 2.48 -6.35
N PHE A 86 10.71 2.83 -7.06
CA PHE A 86 9.83 1.94 -7.79
C PHE A 86 9.45 2.61 -9.10
N ARG A 87 8.76 1.91 -10.01
CA ARG A 87 8.39 2.51 -11.30
C ARG A 87 7.45 3.72 -11.16
N ALA A 88 6.66 3.77 -10.08
CA ALA A 88 5.81 4.91 -9.77
C ALA A 88 6.57 6.16 -9.26
N GLY A 89 7.90 6.09 -9.07
CA GLY A 89 8.72 7.23 -8.71
C GLY A 89 9.72 6.96 -7.59
N LYS A 90 10.26 8.04 -7.03
CA LYS A 90 11.22 8.04 -5.92
C LYS A 90 10.56 8.72 -4.73
N ILE A 91 10.39 8.01 -3.63
CA ILE A 91 9.69 8.52 -2.44
C ILE A 91 10.61 8.43 -1.22
N PRO A 92 10.87 9.56 -0.53
CA PRO A 92 11.50 9.51 0.79
C PRO A 92 10.52 8.91 1.80
N MET A 93 10.97 7.84 2.45
CA MET A 93 10.20 7.12 3.46
C MET A 93 10.73 7.43 4.86
N ARG A 94 9.84 7.40 5.84
CA ARG A 94 10.22 7.34 7.26
C ARG A 94 10.54 5.89 7.63
N SER A 95 11.38 5.72 8.63
CA SER A 95 11.82 4.42 9.13
C SER A 95 10.67 3.53 9.61
N ASP A 96 9.52 4.09 9.94
CA ASP A 96 8.32 3.38 10.39
C ASP A 96 7.27 3.13 9.27
N GLU A 97 7.57 3.47 8.02
CA GLU A 97 6.66 3.34 6.86
C GLU A 97 6.94 2.07 6.02
N TRP A 98 7.85 1.18 6.45
CA TRP A 98 8.32 0.02 5.68
C TRP A 98 7.58 -1.28 6.03
N PHE A 99 6.64 -1.69 5.18
CA PHE A 99 5.83 -2.89 5.39
C PHE A 99 6.34 -4.11 4.62
N MET A 100 6.11 -5.29 5.21
CA MET A 100 6.21 -6.57 4.50
C MET A 100 4.93 -6.83 3.69
N SER A 101 5.05 -7.58 2.59
CA SER A 101 3.91 -7.95 1.74
C SER A 101 2.79 -8.64 2.51
N THR A 102 3.11 -9.44 3.53
CA THR A 102 2.13 -10.05 4.43
C THR A 102 1.29 -9.02 5.19
N GLN A 103 1.91 -7.96 5.71
CA GLN A 103 1.21 -6.86 6.39
C GLN A 103 0.39 -6.01 5.40
N VAL A 104 0.90 -5.82 4.18
CA VAL A 104 0.13 -5.18 3.10
C VAL A 104 -1.14 -5.99 2.81
N ILE A 105 -1.05 -7.33 2.77
CA ILE A 105 -2.20 -8.21 2.55
C ILE A 105 -3.22 -8.07 3.67
N ASP A 106 -2.79 -7.96 4.93
CA ASP A 106 -3.70 -7.70 6.06
C ASP A 106 -4.47 -6.39 5.86
N ILE A 107 -3.77 -5.32 5.46
CA ILE A 107 -4.37 -4.00 5.21
C ILE A 107 -5.36 -4.05 4.05
N PHE A 108 -4.98 -4.66 2.92
CA PHE A 108 -5.86 -4.80 1.76
C PHE A 108 -7.06 -5.70 2.06
N SER A 109 -6.89 -6.74 2.86
CA SER A 109 -7.98 -7.61 3.29
C SER A 109 -8.95 -6.88 4.22
N ALA A 110 -8.46 -6.06 5.15
CA ALA A 110 -9.33 -5.22 5.98
C ALA A 110 -10.15 -4.25 5.12
N PHE A 111 -9.50 -3.58 4.15
CA PHE A 111 -10.19 -2.67 3.24
C PHE A 111 -11.24 -3.38 2.37
N LEU A 112 -10.90 -4.52 1.78
CA LEU A 112 -11.83 -5.32 0.97
C LEU A 112 -13.09 -5.68 1.75
N ASN A 113 -12.94 -6.06 3.02
CA ASN A 113 -14.03 -6.48 3.89
C ASN A 113 -14.73 -5.32 4.61
N LYS A 114 -14.37 -4.06 4.32
CA LYS A 114 -14.87 -2.87 5.03
C LYS A 114 -14.69 -2.97 6.56
N ALA A 115 -13.63 -3.65 7.00
CA ALA A 115 -13.28 -3.82 8.40
C ALA A 115 -12.31 -2.72 8.86
N SER A 116 -12.13 -2.60 10.18
CA SER A 116 -11.08 -1.75 10.73
C SER A 116 -9.70 -2.26 10.30
N PHE A 117 -8.78 -1.33 9.99
CA PHE A 117 -7.39 -1.69 9.70
C PHE A 117 -6.72 -2.38 10.90
N PRO A 118 -5.65 -3.18 10.67
CA PRO A 118 -4.95 -3.86 11.75
C PRO A 118 -4.46 -2.88 12.81
N ALA A 119 -4.59 -3.22 14.10
CA ALA A 119 -4.31 -2.31 15.21
C ALA A 119 -2.85 -1.81 15.28
N TYR A 120 -1.92 -2.52 14.64
CA TYR A 120 -0.51 -2.11 14.55
C TYR A 120 -0.25 -1.04 13.49
N VAL A 121 -1.25 -0.70 12.68
CA VAL A 121 -1.17 0.26 11.57
C VAL A 121 -1.75 1.60 12.00
N GLY A 122 -0.91 2.63 12.02
CA GLY A 122 -1.33 4.02 12.11
C GLY A 122 -1.36 4.68 10.74
N TRP A 123 -2.08 5.80 10.62
CA TRP A 123 -2.15 6.61 9.41
C TRP A 123 -1.72 8.05 9.72
N ARG A 124 -0.80 8.58 8.93
CA ARG A 124 -0.36 9.98 9.01
C ARG A 124 -0.52 10.64 7.65
N ARG A 125 -0.78 11.95 7.62
CA ARG A 125 -0.92 12.70 6.37
C ARG A 125 0.30 12.47 5.48
N ALA A 126 0.05 12.15 4.21
CA ALA A 126 1.10 11.98 3.23
C ALA A 126 1.77 13.34 2.94
N PRO A 127 3.10 13.39 2.75
CA PRO A 127 3.77 14.64 2.40
C PRO A 127 3.31 15.14 1.02
N GLY A 128 3.15 16.45 0.89
CA GLY A 128 2.83 17.10 -0.39
C GLY A 128 1.35 17.15 -0.77
N PHE A 129 0.43 16.81 0.14
CA PHE A 129 -1.02 16.89 -0.05
C PHE A 129 -1.70 17.61 1.10
#